data_AF-A0A662GMI0-F1
#
_entry.id   AF-A0A662GMI0-F1
#
_cell.length_a   1.000
_cell.length_b   1.000
_cell.length_c   1.000
_cell.angle_alpha   90.00
_cell.angle_beta   90.00
_cell.angle_gamma   90.00
#
_symmetry.space_group_name_H-M   'P 1'
#
loop_
_entity.id
_entity.type
_entity.pdbx_description
1 polymer ?
#
loop_
_entity_poly.entity_id
_entity_poly.type
_entity_poly.pdbx_seq_one_letter_code
_entity_poly.pdbx_strand_id
1 'polypeptide(L)' 'MMGVESVPRYWRERRYKYLLIGSECLKCGSRHYPPRPACPRCGSRELREVKLADEGRVVSYTVVRV' A
#
# COMPACT_ATOMS: atom_id res chain seq x y z
N MET A 1 -19.54 -6.51 -0.98
CA MET A 1 -19.52 -7.36 0.23
C MET A 1 -18.24 -7.05 0.99
N MET A 2 -18.28 -6.14 1.97
CA MET A 2 -17.14 -5.84 2.85
C MET A 2 -16.95 -7.04 3.77
N GLY A 3 -16.23 -8.04 3.29
CA GLY A 3 -15.89 -9.23 4.06
C GLY A 3 -14.99 -8.84 5.23
N VAL A 4 -15.41 -9.22 6.44
CA VAL A 4 -14.59 -9.17 7.65
C VAL A 4 -13.20 -9.73 7.30
N GLU A 5 -12.16 -8.95 7.57
CA GLU A 5 -10.79 -9.31 7.22
C GLU A 5 -10.42 -10.64 7.90
N SER A 6 -10.14 -11.68 7.10
CA SER A 6 -9.81 -13.00 7.65
C SER A 6 -8.52 -12.95 8.45
N VAL A 7 -8.45 -13.70 9.56
CA VAL A 7 -7.29 -13.73 10.46
C VAL A 7 -5.97 -13.96 9.71
N PRO A 8 -5.85 -14.91 8.75
CA PRO A 8 -4.60 -15.10 8.01
C PRO A 8 -4.23 -13.90 7.12
N ARG A 9 -5.22 -13.19 6.56
CA ARG A 9 -4.97 -12.00 5.72
C ARG A 9 -4.44 -10.86 6.58
N TYR A 10 -5.04 -10.64 7.74
CA TYR A 10 -4.58 -9.68 8.73
C TYR A 10 -3.10 -9.92 9.12
N TRP A 11 -2.74 -11.16 9.46
CA TRP A 11 -1.36 -11.51 9.84
C TRP A 11 -0.33 -11.23 8.73
N ARG A 12 -0.64 -11.55 7.47
CA ARG A 12 0.25 -11.27 6.32
C ARG A 12 0.40 -9.77 6.06
N GLU A 13 -0.67 -9.00 6.25
CA GLU A 13 -0.70 -7.58 5.93
C GLU A 13 -0.20 -6.68 7.08
N ARG A 14 -0.15 -7.20 8.32
CA ARG A 14 0.20 -6.46 9.54
C ARG A 14 1.49 -5.64 9.40
N ARG A 15 2.56 -6.26 8.87
CA ARG A 15 3.87 -5.61 8.68
C ARG A 15 3.75 -4.36 7.81
N TYR A 16 3.02 -4.44 6.70
CA TYR A 16 2.88 -3.34 5.74
C TYR A 16 1.99 -2.22 6.28
N LYS A 17 0.89 -2.57 6.97
CA LYS A 17 -0.05 -1.61 7.55
C LYS A 17 0.58 -0.79 8.68
N TYR A 18 1.32 -1.43 9.57
CA TYR A 18 1.85 -0.78 10.77
C TYR A 18 3.14 0.00 10.52
N LEU A 19 3.99 -0.47 9.60
CA LEU A 19 5.27 0.18 9.31
C LEU A 19 5.20 1.07 8.06
N LEU A 20 4.01 1.18 7.45
CA LEU A 20 3.78 1.89 6.19
C LEU A 20 4.79 1.51 5.10
N ILE A 21 5.03 0.20 4.96
CA ILE A 21 5.92 -0.34 3.94
C ILE A 21 5.15 -0.46 2.63
N GLY A 22 5.61 0.26 1.61
CA GLY A 22 5.12 0.20 0.24
C GLY A 22 6.11 -0.47 -0.69
N SER A 23 5.89 -0.30 -2.00
CA SER A 23 6.81 -0.74 -3.04
C SER A 23 7.27 0.42 -3.92
N GLU A 24 8.55 0.41 -4.28
CA GLU A 24 9.18 1.32 -5.23
C GLU A 24 9.57 0.54 -6.49
N CYS A 25 9.15 1.04 -7.65
CA CYS A 25 9.51 0.46 -8.93
C CYS A 25 10.90 0.91 -9.37
N LEU A 26 11.80 -0.06 -9.56
CA LEU A 26 13.17 0.20 -10.00
C LEU A 26 13.23 0.74 -11.44
N LYS A 27 12.22 0.45 -12.26
CA LYS A 27 12.16 0.88 -13.67
C LYS A 27 11.67 2.33 -13.85
N CYS A 28 10.73 2.80 -13.04
CA CYS A 28 10.09 4.11 -13.24
C CYS A 28 10.10 5.03 -12.01
N GLY A 29 10.68 4.58 -10.89
CA GLY A 29 10.76 5.32 -9.63
C GLY A 29 9.43 5.50 -8.90
N SER A 30 8.30 5.02 -9.43
CA SER A 30 7.01 5.22 -8.79
C SER A 30 6.90 4.41 -7.50
N ARG A 31 6.41 5.06 -6.44
CA ARG A 31 6.13 4.46 -5.14
C ARG A 31 4.64 4.28 -4.96
N HIS A 32 4.22 3.15 -4.41
CA HIS A 32 2.81 2.82 -4.25
C HIS A 32 2.56 2.00 -2.98
N TYR A 33 1.34 2.16 -2.47
CA TYR A 33 0.80 1.42 -1.34
C TYR A 33 -0.64 1.00 -1.67
N PRO A 34 -1.08 -0.22 -1.31
CA PRO A 34 -0.30 -1.31 -0.72
C PRO A 34 0.69 -1.94 -1.72
N PRO A 35 1.68 -2.73 -1.26
CA PRO A 35 2.58 -3.48 -2.16
C PRO A 35 1.80 -4.38 -3.12
N ARG A 36 2.22 -4.42 -4.38
CA ARG A 36 1.62 -5.23 -5.45
C ARG A 36 2.69 -6.05 -6.17
N PRO A 37 2.34 -7.16 -6.85
CA PRO A 37 3.30 -7.94 -7.64
C PRO A 37 3.83 -7.25 -8.89
N ALA A 38 3.16 -6.19 -9.37
CA ALA A 38 3.53 -5.43 -10.56
C ALA A 38 3.25 -3.95 -10.36
N CYS A 39 4.07 -3.11 -10.98
CA CYS A 39 3.95 -1.66 -10.92
C CYS A 39 2.65 -1.19 -11.58
N PRO A 40 1.77 -0.47 -10.87
CA PRO A 40 0.51 0.02 -11.44
C PRO A 40 0.71 1.10 -12.52
N ARG A 41 1.89 1.74 -12.56
CA ARG A 41 2.21 2.77 -13.55
C ARG A 41 2.75 2.19 -14.86
N CYS A 42 3.65 1.20 -14.79
CA CYS A 42 4.41 0.74 -15.96
C CYS A 42 4.45 -0.79 -16.17
N GLY A 43 3.80 -1.57 -15.30
CA GLY A 43 3.72 -3.03 -15.41
C GLY A 43 5.00 -3.80 -15.03
N SER A 44 6.11 -3.14 -14.73
CA SER A 44 7.34 -3.84 -14.30
C SER A 44 7.12 -4.63 -13.01
N ARG A 45 7.75 -5.81 -12.91
CA ARG A 45 7.80 -6.65 -11.70
C ARG A 45 9.06 -6.38 -10.86
N GLU A 46 9.94 -5.49 -11.32
CA GLU A 46 11.13 -5.07 -10.59
C GLU A 46 10.75 -4.02 -9.54
N LEU A 47 10.33 -4.54 -8.39
CA LEU A 47 9.84 -3.77 -7.25
C LEU A 47 10.70 -4.10 -6.03
N ARG A 48 11.02 -3.08 -5.23
CA ARG A 48 11.62 -3.25 -3.90
C ARG A 48 10.68 -2.73 -2.82
N GLU A 49 10.74 -3.33 -1.64
CA GLU A 49 10.07 -2.78 -0.46
C GLU A 49 10.78 -1.49 -0.03
N VAL A 50 9.98 -0.49 0.35
CA VAL A 50 10.49 0.79 0.88
C VAL A 50 9.59 1.29 2.00
N LYS A 51 10.17 1.83 3.07
CA LYS A 51 9.42 2.57 4.08
C LYS A 51 8.95 3.89 3.47
N LEU A 52 7.64 4.16 3.50
CA LEU A 52 7.10 5.43 3.01
C LEU A 52 7.26 6.54 4.05
N ALA A 53 6.99 7.78 3.65
CA ALA A 53 7.04 8.92 4.55
C ALA A 53 5.98 8.78 5.65
N ASP A 54 6.37 9.09 6.89
CA ASP A 54 5.47 9.04 8.05
C ASP A 54 4.46 10.23 8.07
N GLU A 55 4.69 11.24 7.24
CA GLU A 55 3.87 12.45 7.12
C GLU A 55 3.29 12.63 5.71
N GLY A 56 2.16 13.33 5.63
CA GLY A 56 1.48 13.60 4.37
C GLY A 56 0.43 14.70 4.50
N ARG A 57 -0.38 14.87 3.46
CA ARG A 57 -1.48 15.85 3.42
C ARG A 57 -2.79 15.19 3.02
N VAL A 58 -3.90 15.71 3.53
CA VAL A 58 -5.24 15.26 3.12
C VAL A 58 -5.49 15.72 1.68
N VAL A 59 -5.69 14.76 0.77
CA VAL A 59 -6.02 15.04 -0.65
C VAL A 59 -7.54 15.11 -0.85
N SER A 60 -8.29 14.26 -0.16
CA SER A 60 -9.75 14.21 -0.21
C SER A 60 -10.27 13.52 1.06
N TYR A 61 -11.48 13.84 1.49
CA TYR A 61 -12.12 13.23 2.65
C TYR A 61 -13.64 13.12 2.46
N THR A 62 -14.27 12.25 3.25
CA THR A 62 -15.73 12.14 3.35
C THR A 62 -16.12 11.92 4.82
N VAL A 63 -17.37 12.20 5.17
CA VAL A 63 -17.91 12.01 6.52
C VAL A 63 -18.88 10.84 6.51
N VAL A 64 -18.51 9.75 7.19
CA VAL A 64 -19.39 8.60 7.40
C VAL A 64 -20.35 8.95 8.54
N ARG A 65 -21.65 9.01 8.24
CA ARG A 65 -22.69 9.22 9.24
C ARG A 65 -23.17 7.87 9.77
N VAL A 66 -23.54 7.85 11.05
CA VAL A 66 -24.14 6.69 11.74
C VAL A 66 -25.66 6.77 11.68
#